data_AF-A0A658NHV8-F1
#
_entry.id   AF-A0A658NHV8-F1
#
_cell.length_a   1.000
_cell.length_b   1.000
_cell.length_c   1.000
_cell.angle_alpha   90.00
_cell.angle_beta   90.00
_cell.angle_gamma   90.00
#
_symmetry.space_group_name_H-M   'P 1'
#
loop_
_entity.id
_entity.type
_entity.pdbx_description
1 polymer ?
#
loop_
_entity_poly.entity_id
_entity_poly.type
_entity_poly.pdbx_seq_one_letter_code
_entity_poly.pdbx_strand_id
1 'polypeptide(L)' 'GDLVNRGGQSLETLKLLHSLRDHIVVTLGNHDLSLLAIAGRRPDEQRRVNPDLQRVLFDDDATTLIDWLRAQKLMHVD' A
#
# COMPACT_ATOMS: atom_id res chain seq x y z
N GLY A 1 -9.02 -2.03 4.86
CA GLY A 1 -9.03 -0.92 3.90
C GLY A 1 -8.45 0.32 4.50
N ASP A 2 -8.00 1.23 3.63
CA ASP A 2 -7.28 2.48 3.94
C ASP A 2 -6.13 2.25 4.91
N LEU A 3 -5.24 1.33 4.53
CA LEU A 3 -4.07 0.93 5.30
C LEU A 3 -2.97 2.00 5.26
N VAL A 4 -3.02 2.89 4.27
CA VAL A 4 -2.02 3.95 4.07
C VAL A 4 -2.61 5.35 4.28
N ASN A 5 -1.71 6.32 4.51
CA ASN A 5 -2.01 7.74 4.66
C ASN A 5 -2.98 8.05 5.83
N ARG A 6 -2.82 7.33 6.95
CA ARG A 6 -3.59 7.48 8.21
C ARG A 6 -2.76 7.88 9.44
N GLY A 7 -1.50 8.29 9.28
CA GLY A 7 -0.66 8.68 10.43
C GLY A 7 0.85 8.70 10.20
N GLY A 8 1.34 8.70 8.94
CA GLY A 8 2.77 8.81 8.65
C GLY A 8 3.58 7.51 8.78
N GLN A 9 2.90 6.38 9.00
CA GLN A 9 3.50 5.06 9.21
C GLN A 9 3.02 4.05 8.16
N SER A 10 2.76 4.50 6.93
CA SER A 10 2.18 3.67 5.87
C SER A 10 3.07 2.46 5.54
N LEU A 11 4.39 2.68 5.47
CA LEU A 11 5.35 1.62 5.18
C LEU A 11 5.37 0.56 6.29
N GLU A 12 5.40 0.98 7.54
CA GLU A 12 5.40 0.09 8.71
C GLU A 12 4.10 -0.71 8.79
N THR A 13 2.95 -0.06 8.56
CA THR A 13 1.65 -0.73 8.50
C THR A 13 1.63 -1.80 7.41
N LEU A 14 2.10 -1.48 6.20
CA LEU A 14 2.15 -2.46 5.10
C LEU A 14 3.11 -3.61 5.41
N LYS A 15 4.30 -3.35 5.96
CA LYS A 15 5.26 -4.40 6.35
C LYS A 15 4.69 -5.33 7.43
N LEU A 16 4.02 -4.77 8.44
CA LEU A 16 3.35 -5.55 9.49
C LEU A 16 2.23 -6.42 8.93
N LEU A 17 1.35 -5.85 8.10
CA LEU A 17 0.24 -6.61 7.54
C LEU A 17 0.72 -7.67 6.53
N HIS A 18 1.76 -7.36 5.76
CA HIS A 18 2.39 -8.33 4.88
C HIS A 18 3.03 -9.49 5.66
N SER A 19 3.63 -9.25 6.84
CA SER A 19 4.17 -10.34 7.67
C SER A 19 3.09 -11.24 8.26
N LEU A 20 1.87 -10.72 8.45
CA LEU A 20 0.70 -11.43 8.97
C LEU A 20 -0.26 -11.93 7.87
N ARG A 21 0.12 -11.81 6.59
CA ARG A 21 -0.78 -11.96 5.42
C ARG A 21 -1.52 -13.30 5.34
N ASP A 22 -0.97 -14.36 5.91
CA ASP A 22 -1.58 -15.71 5.91
C ASP A 22 -2.69 -15.86 6.96
N HIS A 23 -2.87 -14.88 7.84
CA HIS A 23 -3.80 -14.90 8.97
C HIS A 23 -4.79 -13.73 8.98
N ILE A 24 -4.83 -12.93 7.92
CA ILE A 24 -5.69 -11.75 7.82
C ILE A 24 -6.46 -11.74 6.51
N VAL A 25 -7.65 -11.15 6.53
CA VAL A 25 -8.36 -10.77 5.30
C VAL A 25 -8.32 -9.26 5.17
N VAL A 26 -7.70 -8.78 4.09
CA VAL A 26 -7.62 -7.36 3.77
C VAL A 26 -8.61 -7.03 2.66
N THR A 27 -9.37 -5.95 2.88
CA THR A 27 -10.10 -5.27 1.81
C THR A 27 -9.40 -3.96 1.45
N LEU A 28 -9.39 -3.60 0.17
CA LEU A 28 -8.84 -2.35 -0.34
C LEU A 28 -9.76 -1.17 -0.05
N GLY A 29 -9.19 -0.10 0.49
CA GLY A 29 -9.83 1.21 0.61
C GLY A 29 -9.41 2.19 -0.49
N ASN A 30 -9.98 3.37 -0.47
CA ASN A 30 -9.71 4.41 -1.46
C ASN A 30 -8.24 4.88 -1.42
N HIS A 31 -7.64 4.96 -0.24
CA HIS A 31 -6.26 5.41 -0.10
C HIS A 31 -5.27 4.34 -0.61
N ASP A 32 -5.61 3.06 -0.44
CA ASP A 32 -4.85 1.94 -0.97
C ASP A 32 -4.90 1.93 -2.51
N LEU A 33 -6.10 2.11 -3.08
CA LEU A 33 -6.29 2.22 -4.54
C LEU A 33 -5.54 3.42 -5.13
N SER A 34 -5.56 4.57 -4.44
CA SER A 34 -4.80 5.75 -4.84
C SER A 34 -3.30 5.48 -4.88
N LEU A 35 -2.74 4.81 -3.85
CA LEU A 35 -1.35 4.39 -3.83
C LEU A 35 -1.02 3.44 -4.99
N LEU A 36 -1.88 2.45 -5.27
CA LEU A 36 -1.70 1.53 -6.41
C LEU A 36 -1.67 2.27 -7.75
N ALA A 37 -2.54 3.27 -7.93
CA ALA A 37 -2.56 4.11 -9.11
C ALA A 37 -1.30 4.98 -9.25
N ILE A 38 -0.75 5.47 -8.12
CA ILE A 38 0.51 6.23 -8.10
C ILE A 38 1.70 5.31 -8.44
N ALA A 39 1.73 4.09 -7.91
CA ALA A 39 2.80 3.12 -8.16
C ALA A 39 2.97 2.75 -9.65
N GLY A 40 1.91 2.89 -10.45
CA GLY A 40 1.95 2.70 -11.90
C GLY A 40 2.46 3.91 -12.71
N ARG A 41 2.73 5.06 -12.07
CA ARG A 41 3.19 6.29 -12.74
C ARG A 41 4.71 6.31 -12.91
N ARG A 42 5.23 7.31 -13.64
CA ARG A 42 6.67 7.49 -13.80
C ARG A 42 7.33 7.92 -12.48
N PRO A 43 8.62 7.61 -12.23
CA PRO A 43 9.29 7.92 -10.96
C PRO A 43 9.28 9.40 -10.57
N ASP A 44 9.35 10.32 -11.54
CA ASP A 44 9.28 11.77 -11.31
C ASP A 44 7.90 12.21 -10.78
N GLU A 45 6.83 11.50 -11.17
CA GLU A 45 5.46 11.74 -10.70
C GLU A 45 5.24 11.11 -9.32
N GLN A 46 5.83 9.92 -9.09
CA GLN A 46 5.81 9.27 -7.78
C GLN A 46 6.48 10.14 -6.71
N ARG A 47 7.56 10.85 -7.03
CA ARG A 47 8.25 11.77 -6.09
C ARG A 47 7.43 13.01 -5.69
N ARG A 48 6.28 13.27 -6.33
CA ARG A 48 5.42 14.43 -6.03
C ARG A 48 4.40 14.16 -4.92
N VAL A 49 4.26 12.92 -4.48
CA VAL A 49 3.30 12.58 -3.42
C VAL A 49 3.85 12.93 -2.04
N ASN A 50 3.01 12.80 -1.01
CA ASN A 50 3.45 13.10 0.35
C ASN A 50 4.62 12.19 0.80
N PRO A 51 5.47 12.65 1.74
CA PRO A 51 6.66 11.89 2.16
C PRO A 51 6.37 10.48 2.67
N ASP A 52 5.23 10.26 3.33
CA ASP A 52 4.86 8.93 3.87
C ASP A 52 4.65 7.90 2.74
N LEU A 53 3.93 8.28 1.67
CA LEU A 53 3.75 7.40 0.51
C LEU A 53 5.04 7.25 -0.30
N GLN A 54 5.91 8.27 -0.35
CA GLN A 54 7.23 8.11 -0.97
C GLN A 54 8.05 7.02 -0.26
N ARG A 55 7.98 6.91 1.07
CA ARG A 55 8.65 5.83 1.79
C ARG A 55 8.17 4.46 1.34
N VAL A 56 6.88 4.30 1.04
CA VAL A 56 6.35 3.04 0.49
C VAL A 56 6.84 2.78 -0.93
N LEU A 57 6.79 3.80 -1.80
CA LEU A 57 7.10 3.66 -3.23
C LEU A 57 8.58 3.44 -3.52
N PHE A 58 9.46 3.87 -2.61
CA PHE A 58 10.91 3.81 -2.79
C PHE A 58 11.62 2.94 -1.72
N ASP A 59 10.90 2.17 -0.93
CA ASP A 59 11.48 1.14 -0.06
C ASP A 59 12.03 -0.01 -0.92
N ASP A 60 13.05 -0.72 -0.42
CA ASP A 60 13.63 -1.87 -1.11
C ASP A 60 12.59 -2.98 -1.35
N ASP A 61 11.57 -3.09 -0.48
CA ASP A 61 10.47 -4.06 -0.60
C ASP A 61 9.25 -3.50 -1.36
N ALA A 62 9.34 -2.32 -1.97
CA ALA A 62 8.19 -1.63 -2.57
C ALA A 62 7.43 -2.51 -3.57
N THR A 63 8.15 -3.20 -4.47
CA THR A 63 7.53 -4.11 -5.46
C THR A 63 6.72 -5.20 -4.77
N THR A 64 7.30 -5.86 -3.77
CA THR A 64 6.63 -6.93 -2.99
C THR A 64 5.36 -6.42 -2.32
N LEU A 65 5.45 -5.25 -1.65
CA LEU A 65 4.31 -4.67 -0.92
C LEU A 65 3.20 -4.20 -1.86
N ILE A 66 3.55 -3.57 -2.99
CA ILE A 66 2.59 -3.08 -3.99
C ILE A 66 1.90 -4.23 -4.71
N ASP A 67 2.62 -5.27 -5.10
CA ASP A 67 2.05 -6.43 -5.78
C ASP A 67 1.15 -7.24 -4.83
N TRP A 68 1.56 -7.39 -3.56
CA TRP A 68 0.69 -7.97 -2.55
C TRP A 68 -0.58 -7.14 -2.34
N LEU A 69 -0.45 -5.82 -2.17
CA LEU A 69 -1.60 -4.93 -1.97
C LEU A 69 -2.56 -4.99 -3.17
N ARG A 70 -2.04 -5.04 -4.41
CA ARG A 70 -2.83 -5.16 -5.63
C ARG A 70 -3.69 -6.43 -5.67
N ALA A 71 -3.26 -7.51 -5.02
CA ALA A 71 -3.98 -8.78 -4.98
C ALA A 71 -5.10 -8.83 -3.92
N GLN A 72 -5.27 -7.79 -3.11
CA GLN A 72 -6.27 -7.79 -2.02
C GLN A 72 -7.70 -7.58 -2.53
N LYS A 73 -8.68 -8.05 -1.74
CA LYS A 73 -10.10 -8.04 -2.13
C LYS A 73 -10.66 -6.61 -2.10
N LEU A 74 -11.69 -6.33 -2.90
CA LEU A 74 -12.49 -5.09 -2.74
C LEU A 74 -13.60 -5.25 -1.69
N MET A 75 -14.11 -6.47 -1.53
CA MET A 75 -15.17 -6.81 -0.58
C MET A 75 -14.91 -8.21 -0.01
N HIS A 76 -15.25 -8.40 1.25
CA HIS A 76 -15.28 -9.70 1.90
C HIS A 76 -16.70 -9.92 2.44
N VAL A 77 -17.20 -11.13 2.23
CA VAL A 77 -18.48 -11.61 2.75
C VAL A 77 -18.18 -12.90 3.49
N ASP A 78 -18.76 -13.05 4.68
CA ASP A 78 -18.61 -14.19 5.58
C ASP A 78 -19.65 -15.29 5.31
#